data_AF-A0A2V9WXP8-F1
#
_entry.id   AF-A0A2V9WXP8-F1
#
_cell.length_a   1.000
_cell.length_b   1.000
_cell.length_c   1.000
_cell.angle_alpha   90.00
_cell.angle_beta   90.00
_cell.angle_gamma   90.00
#
_symmetry.space_group_name_H-M   'P 1'
#
loop_
_entity.id
_entity.type
_entity.pdbx_description
1 polymer ?
#
loop_
_entity_poly.entity_id
_entity_poly.type
_entity_poly.pdbx_seq_one_letter_code
_entity_poly.pdbx_strand_id
1 'polypeptide(L)'
;MYILPSLFTTGNMAAGYYAILQIMHATANEFWHLDNAAIAIGFAVLFDGLDGRIARMTGTSSDFGRELDSLADVITFGVAPAMLAWTWGFHLMTPVTLTQLHLNLGKLGAIASFLFLMAGASRLARFNITTNPQPSNPGRPGKKYFVGMPIPGGAGVIAAVVHFAAGDPITSWYTALTWLLMVAAIAYLMVSTWRFYSFKDIDFGSRHPFRLILFLAALFASIYYFSRPVLFGVALLYMLSGVFWRLQWVFRRRSGPPPPTYKEASLTS
;
A
#
# COMPACT_ATOMS: atom_id res chain seq x y z
N MET A 1 -27.66 -11.88 -0.56
CA MET A 1 -26.78 -10.75 -0.20
C MET A 1 -26.36 -10.97 1.24
N TYR A 2 -25.09 -11.26 1.52
CA TYR A 2 -24.63 -11.44 2.91
C TYR A 2 -24.35 -10.06 3.50
N ILE A 3 -25.07 -9.68 4.56
CA ILE A 3 -25.08 -8.31 5.09
C ILE A 3 -23.73 -7.93 5.69
N LEU A 4 -23.01 -8.88 6.29
CA LEU A 4 -21.81 -8.60 7.08
C LEU A 4 -20.59 -8.14 6.25
N PRO A 5 -20.14 -8.86 5.19
CA PRO A 5 -19.02 -8.41 4.36
C PRO A 5 -19.34 -7.11 3.63
N SER A 6 -20.57 -6.99 3.11
CA SER A 6 -21.02 -5.75 2.46
C SER A 6 -20.99 -4.52 3.38
N LEU A 7 -21.11 -4.69 4.70
CA LEU A 7 -21.07 -3.59 5.66
C LEU A 7 -19.63 -3.08 5.87
N PHE A 8 -18.65 -3.98 5.91
CA PHE A 8 -17.24 -3.61 6.00
C PHE A 8 -16.72 -2.98 4.70
N THR A 9 -17.07 -3.54 3.54
CA THR A 9 -16.78 -2.92 2.24
C THR A 9 -17.39 -1.52 2.15
N THR A 10 -18.62 -1.34 2.62
CA THR A 10 -19.27 -0.01 2.68
C THR A 10 -18.55 0.92 3.64
N GLY A 11 -18.07 0.43 4.78
CA GLY A 11 -17.24 1.19 5.72
C GLY A 11 -15.90 1.64 5.10
N ASN A 12 -15.23 0.75 4.36
CA ASN A 12 -14.01 1.07 3.60
C ASN A 12 -14.29 2.18 2.57
N MET A 13 -15.37 2.03 1.79
CA MET A 13 -15.78 3.04 0.81
C MET A 13 -16.13 4.39 1.47
N ALA A 14 -16.81 4.37 2.62
CA ALA A 14 -17.15 5.57 3.38
C ALA A 14 -15.90 6.31 3.89
N ALA A 15 -14.89 5.57 4.36
CA ALA A 15 -13.60 6.14 4.76
C ALA A 15 -12.86 6.78 3.57
N GLY A 16 -12.85 6.11 2.40
CA GLY A 16 -12.28 6.66 1.17
C GLY A 16 -13.02 7.92 0.69
N TYR A 17 -14.35 7.91 0.72
CA TYR A 17 -15.17 9.06 0.37
C TYR A 17 -14.92 10.24 1.32
N TYR A 18 -14.88 9.99 2.64
CA TYR A 18 -14.57 11.02 3.63
C TYR A 18 -13.17 11.61 3.42
N ALA A 19 -12.17 10.78 3.12
CA ALA A 19 -10.83 11.26 2.81
C ALA A 19 -10.82 12.21 1.60
N ILE A 20 -11.55 11.87 0.53
CA ILE A 20 -11.69 12.74 -0.66
C ILE A 20 -12.37 14.06 -0.30
N LEU A 21 -13.44 14.03 0.50
CA LEU A 21 -14.11 15.25 0.96
C LEU A 21 -13.14 16.16 1.74
N GLN A 22 -12.38 15.59 2.68
CA GLN A 22 -11.39 16.35 3.44
C GLN A 22 -10.32 16.96 2.52
N ILE A 23 -9.83 16.22 1.52
CA ILE A 23 -8.87 16.72 0.52
C ILE A 23 -9.46 17.89 -0.27
N MET A 24 -10.74 17.85 -0.64
CA MET A 24 -11.41 18.92 -1.38
C MET A 24 -11.61 20.19 -0.54
N HIS A 25 -11.80 20.05 0.77
CA HIS A 25 -11.92 21.19 1.69
C HIS A 25 -10.56 21.75 2.13
N ALA A 26 -9.48 21.01 1.89
CA ALA A 26 -8.15 21.43 2.30
C ALA A 26 -7.72 22.73 1.59
N THR A 27 -7.38 23.73 2.39
CA THR A 27 -6.83 25.01 1.94
C THR A 27 -5.48 25.23 2.63
N ALA A 28 -4.63 26.12 2.11
CA ALA A 28 -3.31 26.41 2.69
C ALA A 28 -3.35 26.81 4.18
N ASN A 29 -4.45 27.43 4.63
CA ASN A 29 -4.65 27.80 6.03
C ASN A 29 -5.33 26.70 6.87
N GLU A 30 -5.97 25.73 6.21
CA GLU A 30 -6.76 24.67 6.85
C GLU A 30 -6.17 23.29 6.53
N PHE A 31 -4.85 23.18 6.69
CA PHE A 31 -4.08 22.00 6.32
C PHE A 31 -4.40 20.76 7.17
N TRP A 32 -5.04 20.93 8.34
CA TRP A 32 -5.52 19.83 9.17
C TRP A 32 -6.49 18.90 8.44
N HIS A 33 -7.17 19.38 7.40
CA HIS A 33 -8.03 18.53 6.56
C HIS A 33 -7.23 17.43 5.85
N LEU A 34 -5.98 17.70 5.45
CA LEU A 34 -5.10 16.70 4.83
C LEU A 34 -4.67 15.64 5.85
N ASP A 35 -4.47 16.05 7.11
CA ASP A 35 -4.17 15.13 8.20
C ASP A 35 -5.36 14.19 8.47
N ASN A 36 -6.58 14.74 8.52
CA ASN A 36 -7.81 13.95 8.65
C ASN A 36 -8.01 12.98 7.49
N ALA A 37 -7.71 13.40 6.26
CA ALA A 37 -7.75 12.53 5.09
C ALA A 37 -6.76 11.37 5.19
N ALA A 38 -5.53 11.66 5.64
CA ALA A 38 -4.51 10.65 5.88
C ALA A 38 -4.93 9.64 6.97
N ILE A 39 -5.49 10.13 8.08
CA ILE A 39 -6.01 9.29 9.16
C ILE A 39 -7.15 8.39 8.64
N ALA A 40 -8.07 8.93 7.85
CA ALA A 40 -9.17 8.17 7.27
C ALA A 40 -8.70 7.04 6.34
N ILE A 41 -7.69 7.30 5.48
CA ILE A 41 -7.05 6.27 4.67
C ILE A 41 -6.38 5.22 5.56
N GLY A 42 -5.72 5.64 6.64
CA GLY A 42 -5.13 4.73 7.62
C GLY A 42 -6.16 3.80 8.27
N PHE A 43 -7.32 4.33 8.68
CA PHE A 43 -8.42 3.53 9.18
C PHE A 43 -8.99 2.58 8.14
N ALA A 44 -9.11 3.02 6.88
CA ALA A 44 -9.56 2.16 5.80
C ALA A 44 -8.66 0.92 5.63
N VAL A 45 -7.33 1.09 5.71
CA VAL A 45 -6.38 -0.05 5.66
C VAL A 45 -6.64 -1.07 6.77
N LEU A 46 -7.03 -0.60 7.96
CA LEU A 46 -7.39 -1.49 9.07
C LEU A 46 -8.70 -2.23 8.78
N PHE A 47 -9.71 -1.54 8.25
CA PHE A 47 -11.00 -2.15 7.91
C PHE A 47 -10.88 -3.19 6.80
N ASP A 48 -10.12 -2.91 5.72
CA ASP A 48 -9.83 -3.86 4.64
C ASP A 48 -9.13 -5.13 5.16
N GLY A 49 -8.13 -4.96 6.05
CA GLY A 49 -7.44 -6.08 6.67
C GLY A 49 -8.35 -6.97 7.55
N LEU A 50 -9.35 -6.37 8.20
CA LEU A 50 -10.33 -7.08 9.03
C LEU A 50 -11.41 -7.76 8.18
N ASP A 51 -11.96 -7.08 7.18
CA ASP A 51 -12.98 -7.63 6.28
C ASP A 51 -12.46 -8.85 5.53
N GLY A 52 -11.26 -8.72 4.94
CA GLY A 52 -10.61 -9.82 4.24
C GLY A 52 -10.27 -11.02 5.15
N ARG A 53 -10.24 -10.86 6.48
CA ARG A 53 -10.13 -11.99 7.43
C ARG A 53 -11.51 -12.56 7.79
N ILE A 54 -12.48 -11.70 8.10
CA ILE A 54 -13.84 -12.11 8.47
C ILE A 54 -14.50 -12.86 7.32
N ALA A 55 -14.45 -12.34 6.09
CA ALA A 55 -15.03 -12.99 4.91
C ALA A 55 -14.47 -14.41 4.65
N ARG A 56 -13.18 -14.64 4.97
CA ARG A 56 -12.56 -15.98 4.87
C ARG A 56 -12.97 -16.91 6.01
N MET A 57 -13.23 -16.37 7.20
CA MET A 57 -13.65 -17.16 8.36
C MET A 57 -15.13 -17.55 8.28
N THR A 58 -15.97 -16.69 7.72
CA THR A 58 -17.42 -16.94 7.59
C THR A 58 -17.79 -17.74 6.34
N GLY A 59 -16.88 -17.87 5.37
CA GLY A 59 -17.15 -18.59 4.11
C GLY A 59 -18.23 -17.93 3.24
N THR A 60 -18.61 -16.70 3.57
CA THR A 60 -19.68 -15.94 2.91
C THR A 60 -19.10 -14.95 1.90
N SER A 61 -18.43 -15.44 0.84
CA SER A 61 -17.97 -14.59 -0.26
C SER A 61 -18.89 -14.76 -1.47
N SER A 62 -19.69 -13.75 -1.81
CA SER A 62 -20.41 -13.71 -3.08
C SER A 62 -19.55 -13.04 -4.15
N ASP A 63 -19.68 -13.46 -5.42
CA ASP A 63 -18.94 -12.86 -6.53
C ASP A 63 -19.22 -11.34 -6.64
N PHE A 64 -20.48 -10.95 -6.43
CA PHE A 64 -20.86 -9.53 -6.37
C PHE A 64 -20.13 -8.76 -5.27
N GLY A 65 -20.03 -9.34 -4.05
CA GLY A 65 -19.34 -8.70 -2.94
C GLY A 65 -17.84 -8.54 -3.21
N ARG A 66 -17.23 -9.52 -3.87
CA ARG A 66 -15.81 -9.46 -4.27
C ARG A 66 -15.53 -8.36 -5.29
N GLU A 67 -16.39 -8.20 -6.29
CA GLU A 67 -16.22 -7.13 -7.28
C GLU A 67 -16.50 -5.76 -6.65
N LEU A 68 -17.50 -5.65 -5.76
CA LEU A 68 -17.78 -4.42 -5.02
C LEU A 68 -16.60 -3.99 -4.12
N ASP A 69 -15.98 -4.95 -3.43
CA ASP A 69 -14.79 -4.75 -2.60
C ASP A 69 -13.62 -4.21 -3.43
N SER A 70 -13.42 -4.78 -4.62
CA SER A 70 -12.39 -4.32 -5.55
C SER A 70 -12.63 -2.90 -6.05
N LEU A 71 -13.89 -2.53 -6.34
CA LEU A 71 -14.23 -1.16 -6.72
C LEU A 71 -14.03 -0.19 -5.55
N ALA A 72 -14.43 -0.58 -4.34
CA ALA A 72 -14.22 0.20 -3.12
C ALA A 72 -12.72 0.45 -2.87
N ASP A 73 -11.90 -0.59 -3.01
CA ASP A 73 -10.44 -0.53 -2.85
C ASP A 73 -9.76 0.42 -3.85
N VAL A 74 -10.22 0.47 -5.10
CA VAL A 74 -9.70 1.43 -6.09
C VAL A 74 -10.00 2.86 -5.65
N ILE A 75 -11.20 3.12 -5.11
CA ILE A 75 -11.58 4.45 -4.62
C ILE A 75 -10.75 4.81 -3.37
N THR A 76 -10.74 3.93 -2.37
CA THR A 76 -10.15 4.22 -1.06
C THR A 76 -8.63 4.15 -1.05
N PHE A 77 -8.01 3.23 -1.78
CA PHE A 77 -6.56 3.05 -1.78
C PHE A 77 -5.88 3.47 -3.09
N GLY A 78 -6.64 3.69 -4.16
CA GLY A 78 -6.13 4.25 -5.41
C GLY A 78 -6.38 5.75 -5.50
N VAL A 79 -7.64 6.16 -5.56
CA VAL A 79 -8.05 7.54 -5.85
C VAL A 79 -7.74 8.47 -4.68
N ALA A 80 -8.20 8.14 -3.47
CA ALA A 80 -8.03 9.01 -2.32
C ALA A 80 -6.54 9.31 -2.01
N PRO A 81 -5.61 8.33 -1.99
CA PRO A 81 -4.20 8.60 -1.75
C PRO A 81 -3.51 9.31 -2.94
N ALA A 82 -3.91 9.03 -4.18
CA ALA A 82 -3.39 9.76 -5.34
C ALA A 82 -3.74 11.25 -5.29
N MET A 83 -4.99 11.56 -4.93
CA MET A 83 -5.45 12.93 -4.72
C MET A 83 -4.74 13.56 -3.53
N LEU A 84 -4.64 12.85 -2.40
CA LEU A 84 -3.95 13.35 -1.20
C LEU A 84 -2.49 13.72 -1.53
N ALA A 85 -1.80 12.84 -2.25
CA ALA A 85 -0.41 13.05 -2.63
C ALA A 85 -0.21 14.25 -3.56
N TRP A 86 -1.16 14.46 -4.47
CA TRP A 86 -1.12 15.60 -5.36
C TRP A 86 -1.42 16.91 -4.61
N THR A 87 -2.50 16.91 -3.82
CA THR A 87 -2.98 18.11 -3.13
C THR A 87 -1.99 18.59 -2.08
N TRP A 88 -1.52 17.70 -1.21
CA TRP A 88 -0.55 18.04 -0.16
C TRP A 88 0.83 18.37 -0.73
N GLY A 89 1.30 17.59 -1.70
CA GLY A 89 2.67 17.68 -2.18
C GLY A 89 2.95 18.76 -3.22
N PHE A 90 1.94 19.15 -4.00
CA PHE A 90 2.14 20.02 -5.16
C PHE A 90 1.10 21.14 -5.28
N HIS A 91 -0.17 20.89 -4.97
CA HIS A 91 -1.22 21.92 -5.11
C HIS A 91 -1.15 22.98 -4.02
N LEU A 92 -1.02 22.57 -2.75
CA LEU A 92 -0.98 23.47 -1.59
C LEU A 92 0.45 23.89 -1.22
N MET A 93 1.45 23.46 -1.98
CA MET A 93 2.85 23.83 -1.83
C MET A 93 3.01 25.36 -1.83
N THR A 94 3.77 25.91 -0.88
CA THR A 94 4.04 27.34 -0.81
C THR A 94 4.76 27.80 -2.09
N PRO A 95 4.42 28.95 -2.69
CA PRO A 95 5.08 29.43 -3.90
C PRO A 95 6.59 29.56 -3.68
N VAL A 96 7.36 28.69 -4.35
CA VAL A 96 8.82 28.79 -4.34
C VAL A 96 9.23 29.93 -5.27
N THR A 97 10.28 30.66 -4.89
CA THR A 97 10.88 31.77 -5.65
C THR A 97 11.22 31.44 -7.11
N LEU A 98 11.27 30.16 -7.48
CA LEU A 98 11.44 29.64 -8.84
C LEU A 98 10.09 29.23 -9.45
N THR A 99 9.33 30.21 -9.94
CA THR A 99 7.96 30.04 -10.46
C THR A 99 7.85 28.97 -11.56
N GLN A 100 8.86 28.84 -12.45
CA GLN A 100 8.87 27.83 -13.52
C GLN A 100 9.04 26.40 -13.00
N LEU A 101 9.91 26.21 -12.01
CA LEU A 101 10.16 24.89 -11.41
C LEU A 101 8.94 24.41 -10.63
N HIS A 102 8.25 25.33 -9.94
CA HIS A 102 6.99 25.06 -9.25
C HIS A 102 5.90 24.55 -10.22
N LEU A 103 5.69 25.22 -11.35
CA LEU A 103 4.71 24.80 -12.35
C LEU A 103 5.04 23.41 -12.96
N ASN A 104 6.31 23.14 -13.21
CA ASN A 104 6.75 21.84 -13.73
C ASN A 104 6.57 20.72 -12.70
N LEU A 105 6.90 20.98 -11.42
CA LEU A 105 6.66 20.03 -10.32
C LEU A 105 5.17 19.73 -10.15
N GLY A 106 4.29 20.73 -10.26
CA GLY A 106 2.84 20.52 -10.22
C GLY A 106 2.34 19.58 -11.31
N LYS A 107 2.82 19.75 -12.55
CA LYS A 107 2.49 18.87 -13.68
C LYS A 107 3.05 17.46 -13.50
N LEU A 108 4.32 17.34 -13.10
CA LEU A 108 4.95 16.04 -12.86
C LEU A 108 4.30 15.30 -11.68
N GLY A 109 3.91 16.03 -10.64
CA GLY A 109 3.16 15.52 -9.50
C GLY A 109 1.80 14.94 -9.92
N ALA A 110 1.06 15.63 -10.78
CA ALA A 110 -0.20 15.13 -11.31
C ALA A 110 -0.01 13.81 -12.09
N ILE A 111 1.03 13.75 -12.93
CA ILE A 111 1.38 12.52 -13.67
C ILE A 111 1.76 11.40 -12.70
N ALA A 112 2.58 11.67 -11.69
CA ALA A 112 3.02 10.67 -10.71
C ALA A 112 1.83 10.11 -9.89
N SER A 113 0.93 10.98 -9.43
CA SER A 113 -0.30 10.56 -8.73
C SER A 113 -1.23 9.73 -9.63
N PHE A 114 -1.36 10.10 -10.91
CA PHE A 114 -2.12 9.29 -11.87
C PHE A 114 -1.49 7.92 -12.11
N LEU A 115 -0.16 7.85 -12.25
CA LEU A 115 0.56 6.59 -12.37
C LEU A 115 0.39 5.70 -11.14
N PHE A 116 0.36 6.28 -9.93
CA PHE A 116 0.03 5.55 -8.71
C PHE A 116 -1.38 4.93 -8.77
N LEU A 117 -2.39 5.70 -9.18
CA LEU A 117 -3.77 5.19 -9.34
C LEU A 117 -3.84 4.06 -10.38
N MET A 118 -3.22 4.25 -11.55
CA MET A 118 -3.18 3.25 -12.62
C MET A 118 -2.44 1.97 -12.20
N ALA A 119 -1.33 2.12 -11.48
CA ALA A 119 -0.58 1.01 -10.90
C ALA A 119 -1.42 0.21 -9.91
N GLY A 120 -2.17 0.93 -9.06
CA GLY A 120 -3.11 0.32 -8.14
C GLY A 120 -4.22 -0.44 -8.88
N ALA A 121 -4.98 0.23 -9.74
CA ALA A 121 -6.11 -0.37 -10.45
C ALA A 121 -5.70 -1.61 -11.27
N SER A 122 -4.58 -1.54 -12.00
CA SER A 122 -4.06 -2.68 -12.77
C SER A 122 -3.68 -3.88 -11.89
N ARG A 123 -3.17 -3.62 -10.68
CA ARG A 123 -2.85 -4.68 -9.71
C ARG A 123 -4.10 -5.37 -9.18
N LEU A 124 -5.17 -4.61 -8.88
CA LEU A 124 -6.45 -5.19 -8.47
C LEU A 124 -7.07 -6.00 -9.60
N ALA A 125 -7.12 -5.44 -10.80
CA ALA A 125 -7.63 -6.16 -11.98
C ALA A 125 -6.90 -7.49 -12.19
N ARG A 126 -5.56 -7.50 -12.08
CA ARG A 126 -4.76 -8.72 -12.16
C ARG A 126 -5.11 -9.72 -11.04
N PHE A 127 -5.35 -9.23 -9.83
CA PHE A 127 -5.74 -10.08 -8.70
C PHE A 127 -7.12 -10.71 -8.91
N ASN A 128 -8.09 -9.97 -9.44
CA ASN A 128 -9.46 -10.45 -9.68
C ASN A 128 -9.53 -11.51 -10.79
N ILE A 129 -8.73 -11.38 -11.85
CA ILE A 129 -8.69 -12.35 -12.95
C ILE A 129 -7.83 -13.58 -12.64
N THR A 130 -6.92 -13.49 -11.66
CA THR A 130 -6.07 -14.63 -11.28
C THR A 130 -6.86 -15.53 -10.32
N THR A 131 -7.73 -16.38 -10.87
CA THR A 131 -8.31 -17.50 -10.14
C THR A 131 -7.19 -18.49 -9.80
N ASN A 132 -6.90 -18.66 -8.50
CA ASN A 132 -5.74 -19.37 -7.94
C ASN A 132 -4.35 -18.73 -8.16
N PRO A 133 -3.93 -17.78 -7.30
CA PRO A 133 -2.52 -17.53 -7.08
C PRO A 133 -1.99 -18.64 -6.15
N GLN A 134 -1.77 -19.84 -6.70
CA GLN A 134 -0.83 -20.80 -6.13
C GLN A 134 0.53 -20.59 -6.80
N PRO A 135 1.35 -19.59 -6.41
CA PRO A 135 2.77 -19.69 -6.69
C PRO A 135 3.36 -20.70 -5.68
N SER A 136 3.16 -21.99 -5.95
CA SER A 136 4.01 -23.02 -5.39
C SER A 136 5.42 -22.79 -5.98
N ASN A 137 6.35 -22.30 -5.17
CA ASN A 137 7.74 -22.21 -5.58
C ASN A 137 8.34 -23.63 -5.60
N PRO A 138 9.11 -24.05 -6.62
CA PRO A 138 9.80 -25.35 -6.68
C PRO A 138 10.96 -25.50 -5.66
N GLY A 139 10.94 -24.78 -4.53
CA GLY A 139 12.02 -24.81 -3.55
C GLY A 139 11.62 -24.71 -2.08
N ARG A 140 10.38 -24.33 -1.74
CA ARG A 140 9.81 -24.41 -0.36
C ARG A 140 8.28 -24.46 -0.42
N PRO A 141 7.66 -25.63 -0.22
CA PRO A 141 6.21 -25.74 -0.11
C PRO A 141 5.73 -24.97 1.13
N GLY A 142 4.71 -24.10 0.99
CA GLY A 142 3.93 -23.63 2.15
C GLY A 142 4.04 -22.17 2.60
N LYS A 143 4.69 -21.24 1.87
CA LYS A 143 4.67 -19.80 2.24
C LYS A 143 3.95 -18.93 1.20
N LYS A 144 2.99 -18.12 1.65
CA LYS A 144 2.17 -17.24 0.80
C LYS A 144 2.92 -15.93 0.54
N TYR A 145 3.38 -15.69 -0.70
CA TYR A 145 4.00 -14.42 -1.07
C TYR A 145 3.06 -13.58 -1.95
N PHE A 146 3.05 -12.27 -1.76
CA PHE A 146 2.42 -11.35 -2.70
C PHE A 146 3.42 -10.94 -3.80
N VAL A 147 2.95 -10.87 -5.03
CA VAL A 147 3.70 -10.28 -6.15
C VAL A 147 3.30 -8.81 -6.25
N GLY A 148 4.25 -7.90 -6.10
CA GLY A 148 4.05 -6.44 -6.05
C GLY A 148 3.57 -5.93 -4.68
N MET A 149 3.80 -4.65 -4.40
CA MET A 149 3.35 -3.99 -3.16
C MET A 149 1.82 -3.97 -3.09
N PRO A 150 1.18 -4.40 -1.99
CA PRO A 150 -0.26 -4.24 -1.83
C PRO A 150 -0.67 -2.77 -1.82
N ILE A 151 -1.77 -2.48 -2.50
CA ILE A 151 -2.28 -1.11 -2.63
C ILE A 151 -2.61 -0.49 -1.28
N PRO A 152 -3.27 -1.21 -0.33
CA PRO A 152 -3.43 -0.67 1.03
C PRO A 152 -2.09 -0.29 1.67
N GLY A 153 -1.02 -1.05 1.38
CA GLY A 153 0.33 -0.75 1.83
C GLY A 153 0.89 0.55 1.24
N GLY A 154 0.77 0.76 -0.08
CA GLY A 154 1.26 1.99 -0.69
C GLY A 154 0.40 3.22 -0.39
N ALA A 155 -0.92 3.05 -0.28
CA ALA A 155 -1.83 4.05 0.26
C ALA A 155 -1.45 4.45 1.69
N GLY A 156 -1.13 3.45 2.52
CA GLY A 156 -0.64 3.64 3.88
C GLY A 156 0.68 4.41 3.94
N VAL A 157 1.61 4.21 2.99
CA VAL A 157 2.85 5.00 2.92
C VAL A 157 2.56 6.48 2.64
N ILE A 158 1.71 6.76 1.65
CA ILE A 158 1.32 8.14 1.33
C ILE A 158 0.64 8.80 2.54
N ALA A 159 -0.34 8.12 3.14
CA ALA A 159 -1.05 8.60 4.32
C ALA A 159 -0.10 8.83 5.50
N ALA A 160 0.82 7.90 5.78
CA ALA A 160 1.74 8.01 6.89
C ALA A 160 2.71 9.20 6.75
N VAL A 161 3.15 9.52 5.54
CA VAL A 161 4.04 10.68 5.31
C VAL A 161 3.29 12.00 5.50
N VAL A 162 2.07 12.10 4.95
CA VAL A 162 1.24 13.29 5.11
C VAL A 162 0.85 13.50 6.57
N HIS A 163 0.51 12.41 7.28
CA HIS A 163 0.20 12.44 8.71
C HIS A 163 1.42 12.82 9.57
N PHE A 164 2.61 12.36 9.19
CA PHE A 164 3.85 12.75 9.87
C PHE A 164 4.09 14.26 9.79
N ALA A 165 3.79 14.87 8.64
CA ALA A 165 3.82 16.31 8.45
C ALA A 165 2.63 17.06 9.05
N ALA A 166 1.66 16.36 9.66
CA ALA A 166 0.40 16.94 10.16
C ALA A 166 -0.40 17.69 9.09
N GLY A 167 -0.22 17.32 7.82
CA GLY A 167 -0.78 18.05 6.67
C GLY A 167 -0.06 19.36 6.32
N ASP A 168 0.97 19.78 7.06
CA ASP A 168 1.69 21.04 6.81
C ASP A 168 2.24 21.08 5.37
N PRO A 169 1.92 22.10 4.56
CA PRO A 169 2.31 22.12 3.16
C PRO A 169 3.83 22.13 2.95
N ILE A 170 4.25 21.56 1.83
CA ILE A 170 5.66 21.55 1.47
C ILE A 170 6.14 22.99 1.18
N THR A 171 7.17 23.43 1.88
CA THR A 171 7.75 24.78 1.73
C THR A 171 9.01 24.82 0.86
N SER A 172 9.75 23.71 0.78
CA SER A 172 11.05 23.64 0.12
C SER A 172 10.99 22.86 -1.21
N TRP A 173 11.76 23.29 -2.20
CA TRP A 173 11.78 22.60 -3.50
C TRP A 173 12.44 21.21 -3.44
N TYR A 174 13.45 21.04 -2.58
CA TYR A 174 14.09 19.74 -2.37
C TYR A 174 13.13 18.72 -1.79
N THR A 175 12.29 19.12 -0.82
CA THR A 175 11.30 18.22 -0.21
C THR A 175 10.21 17.86 -1.21
N ALA A 176 9.76 18.80 -2.04
CA ALA A 176 8.84 18.52 -3.14
C ALA A 176 9.43 17.52 -4.16
N LEU A 177 10.72 17.65 -4.50
CA LEU A 177 11.39 16.70 -5.38
C LEU A 177 11.52 15.32 -4.75
N THR A 178 11.87 15.23 -3.47
CA THR A 178 11.92 13.94 -2.75
C THR A 178 10.55 13.29 -2.66
N TRP A 179 9.49 14.08 -2.45
CA TRP A 179 8.11 13.60 -2.46
C TRP A 179 7.72 13.04 -3.83
N LEU A 180 8.00 13.75 -4.91
CA LEU A 180 7.77 13.29 -6.27
C LEU A 180 8.46 11.95 -6.56
N LEU A 181 9.74 11.84 -6.22
CA LEU A 181 10.51 10.61 -6.39
C LEU A 181 9.92 9.46 -5.57
N MET A 182 9.45 9.74 -4.36
CA MET A 182 8.83 8.72 -3.50
C MET A 182 7.48 8.25 -4.05
N VAL A 183 6.59 9.15 -4.47
CA VAL A 183 5.31 8.79 -5.09
C VAL A 183 5.54 7.96 -6.37
N ALA A 184 6.47 8.38 -7.21
CA ALA A 184 6.84 7.64 -8.42
C ALA A 184 7.46 6.28 -8.10
N ALA A 185 8.29 6.19 -7.05
CA ALA A 185 8.84 4.93 -6.58
C ALA A 185 7.74 3.99 -6.09
N ILE A 186 6.78 4.46 -5.28
CA ILE A 186 5.66 3.64 -4.81
C ILE A 186 4.83 3.13 -6.00
N ALA A 187 4.50 4.00 -6.96
CA ALA A 187 3.78 3.61 -8.18
C ALA A 187 4.54 2.53 -8.97
N TYR A 188 5.86 2.70 -9.13
CA TYR A 188 6.71 1.70 -9.76
C TYR A 188 6.74 0.39 -8.96
N LEU A 189 6.85 0.44 -7.63
CA LEU A 189 6.84 -0.74 -6.75
C LEU A 189 5.50 -1.52 -6.81
N MET A 190 4.38 -0.84 -7.10
CA MET A 190 3.07 -1.48 -7.29
C MET A 190 2.96 -2.23 -8.63
N VAL A 191 3.43 -1.64 -9.74
CA VAL A 191 3.43 -2.31 -11.06
C VAL A 191 4.49 -3.41 -11.13
N SER A 192 5.60 -3.21 -10.42
CA SER A 192 6.74 -4.09 -10.52
C SER A 192 6.46 -5.45 -9.89
N THR A 193 7.04 -6.49 -10.46
CA THR A 193 6.90 -7.89 -10.01
C THR A 193 7.68 -8.21 -8.74
N TRP A 194 7.93 -7.21 -7.88
CA TRP A 194 8.74 -7.33 -6.68
C TRP A 194 7.95 -8.07 -5.60
N ARG A 195 8.51 -9.13 -5.04
CA ARG A 195 7.81 -9.95 -4.05
C ARG A 195 7.77 -9.24 -2.70
N PHE A 196 6.58 -8.95 -2.19
CA PHE A 196 6.38 -8.40 -0.84
C PHE A 196 5.95 -9.49 0.14
N TYR A 197 6.42 -9.38 1.38
CA TYR A 197 6.09 -10.33 2.43
C TYR A 197 4.62 -10.17 2.80
N SER A 198 3.85 -11.25 2.65
CA SER A 198 2.49 -11.31 3.13
C SER A 198 2.52 -11.62 4.62
N PHE A 199 2.02 -10.73 5.47
CA PHE A 199 1.75 -11.07 6.88
C PHE A 199 0.59 -12.09 7.04
N LYS A 200 0.12 -12.73 5.94
CA LYS A 200 -0.94 -13.75 5.96
C LYS A 200 -0.51 -15.10 6.55
N ASP A 201 0.75 -15.28 6.95
CA ASP A 201 1.26 -16.49 7.64
C ASP A 201 1.56 -16.23 9.14
N ILE A 202 0.84 -15.31 9.80
CA ILE A 202 0.83 -15.27 11.28
C ILE A 202 -0.15 -16.33 11.75
N ASP A 203 0.38 -17.53 12.01
CA ASP A 203 -0.33 -18.56 12.77
C ASP A 203 -0.56 -18.05 14.20
N PHE A 204 -1.81 -17.68 14.49
CA PHE A 204 -2.28 -17.43 15.87
C PHE A 204 -2.28 -18.72 16.73
N GLY A 205 -1.91 -19.86 16.15
CA GLY A 205 -1.70 -21.13 16.86
C GLY A 205 -0.31 -21.31 17.49
N SER A 206 0.60 -20.33 17.41
CA SER A 206 1.94 -20.47 18.02
C SER A 206 1.91 -20.32 19.56
N ARG A 207 2.77 -21.11 20.22
CA ARG A 207 2.94 -21.36 21.67
C ARG A 207 3.07 -20.14 22.63
N HIS A 208 2.92 -18.89 22.18
CA HIS A 208 3.05 -17.68 23.03
C HIS A 208 2.01 -16.58 22.73
N PRO A 209 0.71 -16.81 22.97
CA PRO A 209 -0.32 -15.79 22.77
C PRO A 209 -0.07 -14.51 23.59
N PHE A 210 0.53 -14.63 24.77
CA PHE A 210 0.81 -13.50 25.64
C PHE A 210 1.84 -12.49 25.08
N ARG A 211 2.91 -12.96 24.41
CA ARG A 211 3.90 -12.06 23.78
C ARG A 211 3.31 -11.32 22.59
N LEU A 212 2.44 -11.98 21.83
CA LEU A 212 1.73 -11.35 20.71
C LEU A 212 0.74 -10.29 21.19
N ILE A 213 -0.02 -10.59 22.25
CA ILE A 213 -0.94 -9.63 22.88
C ILE A 213 -0.16 -8.44 23.44
N LEU A 214 0.95 -8.66 24.14
CA LEU A 214 1.81 -7.58 24.63
C LEU A 214 2.41 -6.74 23.51
N PHE A 215 2.87 -7.36 22.42
CA PHE A 215 3.37 -6.63 21.25
C PHE A 215 2.28 -5.80 20.58
N LEU A 216 1.08 -6.36 20.39
CA LEU A 216 -0.07 -5.63 19.84
C LEU A 216 -0.49 -4.48 20.76
N ALA A 217 -0.60 -4.72 22.07
CA ALA A 217 -0.93 -3.70 23.05
C ALA A 217 0.12 -2.59 23.09
N ALA A 218 1.40 -2.92 23.03
CA ALA A 218 2.50 -1.95 22.93
C ALA A 218 2.46 -1.17 21.61
N LEU A 219 2.12 -1.81 20.49
CA LEU A 219 1.95 -1.16 19.20
C LEU A 219 0.76 -0.19 19.23
N PHE A 220 -0.40 -0.61 19.74
CA PHE A 220 -1.57 0.25 19.91
C PHE A 220 -1.29 1.42 20.86
N ALA A 221 -0.64 1.17 21.99
CA ALA A 221 -0.22 2.22 22.91
C ALA A 221 0.78 3.19 22.22
N SER A 222 1.72 2.67 21.44
CA SER A 222 2.68 3.49 20.70
C SER A 222 2.02 4.34 19.61
N ILE A 223 1.00 3.81 18.91
CA ILE A 223 0.20 4.59 17.96
C ILE A 223 -0.63 5.65 18.71
N TYR A 224 -1.20 5.31 19.86
CA TYR A 224 -1.98 6.25 20.67
C TYR A 224 -1.14 7.42 21.19
N TYR A 225 0.06 7.15 21.73
CA TYR A 225 0.93 8.17 22.30
C TYR A 225 1.84 8.86 21.27
N PHE A 226 2.23 8.17 20.20
CA PHE A 226 3.21 8.64 19.22
C PHE A 226 2.80 8.32 17.77
N SER A 227 1.53 8.59 17.42
CA SER A 227 0.94 8.28 16.11
C SER A 227 1.83 8.67 14.93
N ARG A 228 2.33 9.91 14.91
CA ARG A 228 3.12 10.48 13.80
C ARG A 228 4.41 9.68 13.50
N PRO A 229 5.39 9.57 14.41
CA PRO A 229 6.64 8.86 14.11
C PRO A 229 6.43 7.35 13.99
N VAL A 230 5.49 6.75 14.71
CA VAL A 230 5.27 5.30 14.70
C VAL A 230 4.65 4.85 13.37
N LEU A 231 3.61 5.52 12.89
CA LEU A 231 2.99 5.18 11.61
C LEU A 231 3.95 5.41 10.43
N PHE A 232 4.71 6.50 10.46
CA PHE A 232 5.75 6.76 9.47
C PHE A 232 6.84 5.68 9.48
N GLY A 233 7.36 5.34 10.66
CA GLY A 233 8.37 4.30 10.82
C GLY A 233 7.88 2.94 10.33
N VAL A 234 6.65 2.54 10.67
CA VAL A 234 6.02 1.30 10.20
C VAL A 234 5.86 1.30 8.68
N ALA A 235 5.37 2.39 8.10
CA ALA A 235 5.20 2.53 6.65
C ALA A 235 6.54 2.45 5.90
N LEU A 236 7.57 3.14 6.41
CA LEU A 236 8.90 3.14 5.83
C LEU A 236 9.55 1.74 5.94
N LEU A 237 9.47 1.11 7.11
CA LEU A 237 9.95 -0.25 7.31
C LEU A 237 9.24 -1.23 6.38
N TYR A 238 7.94 -1.07 6.20
CA TYR A 238 7.16 -1.90 5.27
C TYR A 238 7.64 -1.71 3.82
N MET A 239 7.80 -0.47 3.37
CA MET A 239 8.34 -0.16 2.04
C MET A 239 9.74 -0.75 1.84
N LEU A 240 10.65 -0.51 2.79
CA LEU A 240 12.04 -0.97 2.73
C LEU A 240 12.16 -2.49 2.83
N SER A 241 11.29 -3.16 3.58
CA SER A 241 11.30 -4.62 3.73
C SER A 241 11.13 -5.33 2.38
N GLY A 242 10.28 -4.81 1.49
CA GLY A 242 10.08 -5.34 0.14
C GLY A 242 11.30 -5.14 -0.77
N VAL A 243 11.95 -3.98 -0.67
CA VAL A 243 13.19 -3.69 -1.42
C VAL A 243 14.34 -4.59 -0.95
N PHE A 244 14.49 -4.73 0.37
CA PHE A 244 15.56 -5.51 1.00
C PHE A 244 15.47 -7.01 0.65
N TRP A 245 14.27 -7.60 0.71
CA TRP A 245 14.07 -9.00 0.33
C TRP A 245 14.45 -9.27 -1.14
N ARG A 246 14.18 -8.31 -2.03
CA ARG A 246 14.59 -8.43 -3.44
C ARG A 246 16.09 -8.30 -3.61
N LEU A 247 16.74 -7.34 -2.95
CA LEU A 247 18.19 -7.20 -2.98
C LEU A 247 18.86 -8.50 -2.50
N GLN A 248 18.43 -9.05 -1.36
CA GLN A 248 18.94 -10.33 -0.87
C GLN A 248 18.77 -11.48 -1.87
N TRP A 249 17.65 -11.52 -2.61
CA TRP A 249 17.42 -12.56 -3.62
C TRP A 249 18.27 -12.36 -4.89
N VAL A 250 18.48 -11.12 -5.33
CA VAL A 250 19.37 -10.79 -6.47
C VAL A 250 20.83 -11.12 -6.12
N PHE A 251 21.27 -10.78 -4.91
CA PHE A 251 22.61 -11.14 -4.41
C PHE A 251 22.79 -12.66 -4.25
N ARG A 252 21.76 -13.38 -3.78
CA ARG A 252 21.79 -14.85 -3.69
C ARG A 252 21.74 -15.56 -5.04
N ARG A 253 21.12 -14.97 -6.07
CA ARG A 253 21.10 -15.53 -7.44
C ARG A 253 22.45 -15.50 -8.14
N ARG A 254 23.36 -14.61 -7.75
CA ARG A 254 24.75 -14.61 -8.27
C ARG A 254 25.60 -15.77 -7.73
N SER A 255 25.09 -16.58 -6.79
CA SER A 255 25.85 -17.65 -6.11
C SER A 255 25.36 -19.07 -6.43
N GLY A 256 24.47 -19.26 -7.41
CA GLY A 256 24.02 -20.61 -7.80
C GLY A 256 24.87 -21.20 -8.93
N PRO A 257 25.36 -22.45 -8.83
CA PRO A 257 26.07 -23.09 -9.93
C PRO A 257 25.17 -23.21 -11.18
N PRO A 258 25.75 -23.18 -12.40
CA PRO A 258 24.97 -23.26 -13.63
C PRO A 258 24.15 -24.57 -13.68
N PRO A 259 22.96 -24.56 -14.31
CA PRO A 259 22.16 -25.75 -14.48
C PRO A 259 22.94 -26.83 -15.23
N PRO A 260 22.81 -28.12 -14.86
CA PRO A 260 23.56 -29.19 -15.50
C PRO A 260 23.19 -29.27 -16.99
N THR A 261 24.20 -29.38 -17.85
CA THR A 261 24.05 -29.60 -19.29
C THR A 261 23.27 -30.88 -19.52
N TYR A 262 22.11 -30.77 -20.18
CA TYR A 262 21.28 -31.93 -20.52
C TYR A 262 22.08 -32.84 -21.46
N LYS A 263 22.52 -34.02 -20.99
CA LYS A 263 22.97 -35.08 -21.90
C LYS A 263 21.72 -35.58 -22.60
N GLU A 264 21.64 -35.36 -23.90
CA GLU A 264 20.64 -35.98 -24.78
C GLU A 264 20.64 -37.49 -24.51
N ALA A 265 19.53 -37.97 -23.94
CA ALA A 265 19.26 -39.39 -23.84
C ALA A 265 18.99 -39.88 -25.27
N SER A 266 20.02 -40.52 -25.83
CA SER A 266 20.01 -41.46 -26.95
C SER A 266 18.63 -41.99 -27.34
N LEU A 267 18.19 -41.64 -28.55
CA LEU A 267 17.20 -42.39 -29.31
C LEU A 267 17.80 -43.76 -29.70
N THR A 268 17.54 -44.78 -28.89
CA THR A 268 17.51 -46.21 -29.23
C THR A 268 16.66 -46.84 -28.13
N SER A 269 15.52 -47.46 -28.36
CA SER A 269 15.16 -48.45 -29.39
C SER A 269 13.65 -48.58 -29.47
#